data_AF-A0AA36MDU4-F1
#
_entry.id   AF-A0AA36MDU4-F1
#
_cell.length_a   1.000
_cell.length_b   1.000
_cell.length_c   1.000
_cell.angle_alpha   90.00
_cell.angle_beta   90.00
_cell.angle_gamma   90.00
#
_symmetry.space_group_name_H-M   'P 1'
#
loop_
_entity.id
_entity.type
_entity.pdbx_description
1 polymer ?
#
loop_
_entity_poly.entity_id
_entity_poly.type
_entity_poly.pdbx_seq_one_letter_code
_entity_poly.pdbx_strand_id
1 'polypeptide(L)'
;MCIFRVTSDSMKPADVRTHTVESLKVAPLGDGHHGRDFYKYFFTSHPEHRHFYKGAENYTGEDVEKSERFDKLGDAILLFVHVLANLCENESVYRSFVRRVMYEHFDRSIDPALWKPFWDYWVGFLESKGSALTAEQKEAWKNFGTVFNAECQAYLTRMERPHA
;
A
#
# COMPACT_ATOMS: atom_id res chain seq x y z
N MET A 1 18.59 26.53 26.88
CA MET A 1 18.30 26.05 25.51
C MET A 1 17.12 25.10 25.61
N CYS A 2 15.90 25.61 25.43
CA CYS A 2 14.68 24.79 25.48
C CYS A 2 14.54 24.05 24.15
N ILE A 3 14.75 22.73 24.18
CA ILE A 3 14.45 21.86 23.04
C ILE A 3 12.93 21.71 22.99
N PHE A 4 12.28 22.46 22.10
CA PHE A 4 10.90 22.15 21.71
C PHE A 4 10.92 20.79 21.02
N ARG A 5 10.49 19.74 21.72
CA ARG A 5 10.02 18.51 21.07
C ARG A 5 8.78 18.90 20.28
N VAL A 6 8.89 18.96 18.96
CA VAL A 6 7.73 18.86 18.08
C VAL A 6 7.21 17.44 18.26
N THR A 7 6.23 17.26 19.14
CA THR A 7 5.37 16.09 19.09
C THR A 7 4.52 16.27 17.84
N SER A 8 4.92 15.70 16.71
CA SER A 8 3.90 15.41 15.69
C SER A 8 2.93 14.46 16.37
N ASP A 9 1.67 14.86 16.50
CA ASP A 9 0.63 14.02 17.11
C ASP A 9 0.32 12.89 16.12
N SER A 10 1.25 11.94 16.01
CA SER A 10 1.10 10.78 15.15
C SER A 10 -0.03 9.96 15.74
N MET A 11 -1.09 9.78 14.95
CA MET A 11 -2.23 8.92 15.31
C MET A 11 -1.74 7.61 15.94
N LYS A 12 -2.36 7.22 17.06
CA LYS A 12 -1.94 6.02 17.81
C LYS A 12 -2.16 4.79 16.93
N PRO A 13 -1.34 3.72 17.07
CA PRO A 13 -1.49 2.51 16.25
C PRO A 13 -2.89 1.90 16.27
N ALA A 14 -3.58 1.93 17.42
CA ALA A 14 -4.96 1.43 17.54
C ALA A 14 -5.97 2.26 16.73
N ASP A 15 -5.80 3.58 16.69
CA ASP A 15 -6.63 4.48 15.89
C ASP A 15 -6.32 4.29 14.39
N VAL A 16 -5.04 4.16 14.03
CA VAL A 16 -4.60 3.83 12.67
C VAL A 16 -5.24 2.52 12.21
N ARG A 17 -5.17 1.46 13.03
CA ARG A 17 -5.80 0.17 12.71
C ARG A 17 -7.31 0.33 12.52
N THR A 18 -7.99 0.99 13.46
CA THR A 18 -9.44 1.19 13.42
C THR A 18 -9.87 1.85 12.13
N HIS A 19 -9.26 2.98 11.76
CA HIS A 19 -9.64 3.72 10.58
C HIS A 19 -9.24 3.02 9.27
N THR A 20 -8.04 2.43 9.20
CA THR A 20 -7.61 1.70 7.98
C THR A 20 -8.46 0.47 7.75
N VAL A 21 -8.70 -0.37 8.77
CA VAL A 21 -9.55 -1.56 8.65
C VAL A 21 -10.99 -1.19 8.30
N GLU A 22 -11.55 -0.13 8.91
CA GLU A 22 -12.90 0.33 8.55
C GLU A 22 -12.98 0.74 7.08
N SER A 23 -11.98 1.46 6.57
CA SER A 23 -11.95 1.88 5.17
C SER A 23 -11.86 0.71 4.18
N LEU A 24 -11.29 -0.43 4.59
CA LEU A 24 -11.15 -1.61 3.74
C LEU A 24 -12.46 -2.36 3.50
N LYS A 25 -13.56 -2.00 4.18
CA LYS A 25 -14.88 -2.62 3.94
C LYS A 25 -15.44 -2.40 2.53
N VAL A 26 -14.95 -1.41 1.78
CA VAL A 26 -15.32 -1.20 0.37
C VAL A 26 -14.58 -2.15 -0.60
N ALA A 27 -13.57 -2.86 -0.09
CA ALA A 27 -12.76 -3.83 -0.80
C ALA A 27 -12.48 -5.05 0.12
N PRO A 28 -13.51 -5.84 0.48
CA PRO A 28 -13.36 -7.02 1.32
C PRO A 28 -12.52 -8.12 0.66
N LEU A 29 -11.95 -9.01 1.48
CA LEU A 29 -11.25 -10.22 1.01
C LEU A 29 -12.24 -11.32 0.62
N GLY A 30 -11.84 -12.16 -0.35
CA GLY A 30 -12.50 -13.43 -0.69
C GLY A 30 -13.81 -13.32 -1.46
N ASP A 31 -14.41 -12.13 -1.55
CA ASP A 31 -15.57 -11.86 -2.40
C ASP A 31 -15.18 -10.87 -3.52
N GLY A 32 -15.74 -11.07 -4.71
CA GLY A 32 -15.52 -10.21 -5.86
C GLY A 32 -14.09 -10.14 -6.41
N HIS A 33 -13.86 -9.18 -7.31
CA HIS A 33 -12.58 -8.92 -7.97
C HIS A 33 -11.92 -7.64 -7.45
N HIS A 34 -12.10 -7.28 -6.17
CA HIS A 34 -11.66 -6.01 -5.61
C HIS A 34 -10.15 -5.75 -5.78
N GLY A 35 -9.33 -6.81 -5.67
CA GLY A 35 -7.90 -6.71 -5.92
C GLY A 35 -7.55 -6.44 -7.39
N ARG A 36 -8.29 -7.04 -8.34
CA ARG A 36 -8.14 -6.74 -9.77
C ARG A 36 -8.63 -5.33 -10.08
N ASP A 37 -9.70 -4.87 -9.43
CA ASP A 37 -10.20 -3.50 -9.55
C ASP A 37 -9.13 -2.48 -9.15
N PHE A 38 -8.32 -2.77 -8.13
CA PHE A 38 -7.15 -1.94 -7.79
C PHE A 38 -6.20 -1.81 -8.98
N TYR A 39 -5.84 -2.92 -9.64
CA TYR A 39 -4.96 -2.85 -10.82
C TYR A 39 -5.62 -2.13 -12.00
N LYS A 40 -6.93 -2.31 -12.22
CA LYS A 40 -7.68 -1.58 -13.24
C LYS A 40 -7.62 -0.08 -12.98
N TYR A 41 -7.87 0.34 -11.73
CA TYR A 41 -7.71 1.72 -11.30
C TYR A 41 -6.27 2.21 -11.51
N PHE A 42 -5.29 1.45 -11.02
CA PHE A 42 -3.88 1.81 -11.02
C PHE A 42 -3.32 1.97 -12.44
N PHE A 43 -3.61 1.04 -13.35
CA PHE A 43 -3.13 1.10 -14.74
C PHE A 43 -3.79 2.21 -15.56
N THR A 44 -5.00 2.62 -15.16
CA THR A 44 -5.75 3.71 -15.79
C THR A 44 -5.28 5.08 -15.29
N SER A 45 -5.06 5.23 -13.98
CA SER A 45 -4.72 6.51 -13.35
C SER A 45 -3.22 6.79 -13.28
N HIS A 46 -2.38 5.75 -13.22
CA HIS A 46 -0.94 5.83 -13.09
C HIS A 46 -0.23 4.93 -14.11
N PRO A 47 -0.44 5.21 -15.42
CA PRO A 47 0.04 4.37 -16.50
C PRO A 47 1.56 4.24 -16.57
N GLU A 48 2.29 5.19 -15.98
CA GLU A 48 3.74 5.19 -15.88
C GLU A 48 4.28 3.96 -15.13
N HIS A 49 3.53 3.37 -14.19
CA HIS A 49 4.01 2.21 -13.41
C HIS A 49 3.86 0.87 -14.12
N ARG A 50 3.20 0.82 -15.29
CA ARG A 50 2.99 -0.44 -16.03
C ARG A 50 4.30 -1.12 -16.45
N HIS A 51 5.39 -0.36 -16.57
CA HIS A 51 6.71 -0.89 -16.92
C HIS A 51 7.25 -1.93 -15.91
N PHE A 52 6.78 -1.92 -14.65
CA PHE A 52 7.13 -2.95 -13.68
C PHE A 52 6.46 -4.31 -13.95
N TYR A 53 5.43 -4.36 -14.82
CA TYR A 53 4.62 -5.54 -15.07
C TYR A 53 4.95 -6.12 -16.44
N LYS A 54 6.04 -6.89 -16.51
CA LYS A 54 6.52 -7.51 -17.76
C LYS A 54 5.40 -8.22 -18.54
N GLY A 55 5.28 -7.93 -19.82
CA GLY A 55 4.23 -8.44 -20.73
C GLY A 55 2.85 -7.77 -20.57
N ALA A 56 2.72 -6.80 -19.67
CA ALA A 56 1.50 -6.01 -19.45
C ALA A 56 1.77 -4.49 -19.51
N GLU A 57 2.90 -4.08 -20.09
CA GLU A 57 3.36 -2.69 -20.13
C GLU A 57 2.36 -1.77 -20.86
N ASN A 58 1.63 -2.32 -21.83
CA ASN A 58 0.64 -1.61 -22.64
C ASN A 58 -0.81 -1.93 -22.27
N TYR A 59 -1.06 -2.66 -21.18
CA TYR A 59 -2.42 -3.01 -20.79
C TYR A 59 -3.24 -1.77 -20.45
N THR A 60 -4.47 -1.73 -20.95
CA THR A 60 -5.52 -0.82 -20.51
C THR A 60 -6.24 -1.36 -19.27
N GLY A 61 -7.12 -0.56 -18.66
CA GLY A 61 -7.98 -1.04 -17.59
C GLY A 61 -8.90 -2.20 -18.02
N GLU A 62 -9.34 -2.23 -19.29
CA GLU A 62 -10.14 -3.33 -19.83
C GLU A 62 -9.34 -4.62 -20.00
N ASP A 63 -8.06 -4.52 -20.38
CA ASP A 63 -7.16 -5.68 -20.48
C ASP A 63 -6.90 -6.30 -19.10
N VAL A 64 -6.71 -5.45 -18.07
CA VAL A 64 -6.58 -5.89 -16.68
C VAL A 64 -7.84 -6.61 -16.21
N GLU A 65 -9.02 -6.05 -16.49
CA GLU A 65 -10.32 -6.61 -16.07
C GLU A 65 -10.58 -8.03 -16.59
N LYS A 66 -10.00 -8.38 -17.75
CA LYS A 66 -10.17 -9.69 -18.39
C LYS A 66 -9.02 -10.66 -18.08
N SER A 67 -8.09 -10.28 -17.20
CA SER A 67 -6.83 -11.02 -16.99
C SER A 67 -6.79 -11.82 -15.70
N GLU A 68 -6.70 -13.16 -15.83
CA GLU A 68 -6.50 -14.09 -14.71
C GLU A 68 -5.19 -13.80 -13.93
N ARG A 69 -4.16 -13.25 -14.61
CA ARG A 69 -2.93 -12.80 -13.94
C ARG A 69 -3.24 -11.74 -12.88
N PHE A 70 -4.12 -10.79 -13.21
CA PHE A 70 -4.47 -9.69 -12.32
C PHE A 70 -5.54 -10.07 -11.29
N ASP A 71 -6.28 -11.16 -11.49
CA ASP A 71 -7.01 -11.81 -10.38
C ASP A 71 -6.02 -12.28 -9.31
N LYS A 72 -5.00 -13.07 -9.69
CA LYS A 72 -4.00 -13.60 -8.75
C LYS A 72 -3.17 -12.50 -8.06
N LEU A 73 -2.70 -11.51 -8.84
CA LEU A 73 -1.99 -10.37 -8.28
C LEU A 73 -2.90 -9.51 -7.39
N GLY A 74 -4.17 -9.38 -7.78
CA GLY A 74 -5.20 -8.66 -7.05
C GLY A 74 -5.45 -9.26 -5.68
N ASP A 75 -5.67 -10.57 -5.61
CA ASP A 75 -5.88 -11.29 -4.36
C ASP A 75 -4.68 -11.12 -3.42
N ALA A 76 -3.47 -11.22 -3.96
CA ALA A 76 -2.24 -11.07 -3.18
C ALA A 76 -2.07 -9.65 -2.60
N ILE A 77 -2.24 -8.60 -3.41
CA ILE A 77 -2.06 -7.22 -2.93
C ILE A 77 -3.15 -6.86 -1.91
N LEU A 78 -4.40 -7.27 -2.16
CA LEU A 78 -5.49 -7.02 -1.24
C LEU A 78 -5.26 -7.72 0.09
N LEU A 79 -4.85 -9.00 0.07
CA LEU A 79 -4.47 -9.73 1.27
C LEU A 79 -3.34 -9.04 2.04
N PHE A 80 -2.27 -8.63 1.36
CA PHE A 80 -1.13 -7.99 2.01
C PHE A 80 -1.51 -6.68 2.70
N VAL A 81 -2.33 -5.84 2.06
CA VAL A 81 -2.79 -4.59 2.68
C VAL A 81 -3.67 -4.86 3.90
N HIS A 82 -4.62 -5.81 3.80
CA HIS A 82 -5.45 -6.22 4.93
C HIS A 82 -4.64 -6.78 6.10
N VAL A 83 -3.63 -7.62 5.82
CA VAL A 83 -2.73 -8.16 6.85
C VAL A 83 -1.93 -7.04 7.50
N LEU A 84 -1.31 -6.14 6.73
CA LEU A 84 -0.55 -5.02 7.27
C LEU A 84 -1.44 -4.10 8.15
N ALA A 85 -2.66 -3.77 7.70
CA ALA A 85 -3.63 -2.99 8.47
C ALA A 85 -3.97 -3.66 9.82
N ASN A 86 -4.19 -4.98 9.82
CA ASN A 86 -4.50 -5.72 11.04
C ASN A 86 -3.30 -5.90 11.98
N LEU A 87 -2.06 -5.85 11.46
CA LEU A 87 -0.84 -6.03 12.25
C LEU A 87 -0.28 -4.73 12.84
N CYS A 88 -0.73 -3.54 12.41
CA CYS A 88 -0.03 -2.28 12.72
C CYS A 88 0.04 -1.92 14.22
N GLU A 89 -0.80 -2.53 15.08
CA GLU A 89 -0.66 -2.42 16.54
C GLU A 89 0.50 -3.25 17.12
N ASN A 90 0.90 -4.34 16.45
CA ASN A 90 2.05 -5.15 16.82
C ASN A 90 3.26 -4.80 15.97
N GLU A 91 3.97 -3.75 16.39
CA GLU A 91 5.09 -3.17 15.63
C GLU A 91 6.13 -4.20 15.18
N SER A 92 6.50 -5.15 16.05
CA SER A 92 7.52 -6.15 15.74
C SER A 92 7.13 -7.10 14.58
N VAL A 93 5.86 -7.53 14.58
CA VAL A 93 5.30 -8.40 13.55
C VAL A 93 5.02 -7.59 12.28
N TYR A 94 4.47 -6.38 12.42
CA TYR A 94 4.24 -5.46 11.31
C TYR A 94 5.53 -5.20 10.53
N ARG A 95 6.60 -4.73 11.19
CA ARG A 95 7.89 -4.44 10.54
C ARG A 95 8.49 -5.69 9.89
N SER A 96 8.35 -6.85 10.53
CA SER A 96 8.81 -8.11 9.94
C SER A 96 8.06 -8.48 8.67
N PHE A 97 6.75 -8.25 8.65
CA PHE A 97 5.93 -8.47 7.46
C PHE A 97 6.22 -7.45 6.35
N VAL A 98 6.45 -6.17 6.68
CA VAL A 98 6.93 -5.16 5.70
C VAL A 98 8.21 -5.63 5.02
N ARG A 99 9.20 -6.09 5.79
CA ARG A 99 10.46 -6.62 5.22
C ARG A 99 10.24 -7.84 4.34
N ARG A 100 9.29 -8.72 4.70
CA ARG A 100 8.92 -9.87 3.85
C ARG A 100 8.33 -9.40 2.52
N VAL A 101 7.40 -8.44 2.55
CA VAL A 101 6.83 -7.83 1.33
C VAL A 101 7.96 -7.26 0.47
N MET A 102 8.86 -6.47 1.05
CA MET A 102 9.98 -5.90 0.29
C MET A 102 10.90 -6.94 -0.33
N TYR A 103 11.22 -8.01 0.40
CA TYR A 103 12.05 -9.09 -0.10
C TYR A 103 11.47 -9.70 -1.39
N GLU A 104 10.14 -9.82 -1.48
CA GLU A 104 9.46 -10.31 -2.69
C GLU A 104 9.47 -9.31 -3.87
N HIS A 105 9.95 -8.08 -3.65
CA HIS A 105 10.05 -7.02 -4.64
C HIS A 105 11.50 -6.69 -5.05
N PHE A 106 12.51 -7.27 -4.41
CA PHE A 106 13.92 -6.95 -4.64
C PHE A 106 14.40 -7.16 -6.08
N ASP A 107 13.83 -8.12 -6.80
CA ASP A 107 14.22 -8.43 -8.19
C ASP A 107 13.35 -7.68 -9.22
N ARG A 108 12.45 -6.80 -8.76
CA ARG A 108 11.52 -6.05 -9.61
C ARG A 108 12.01 -4.64 -9.94
N SER A 109 13.18 -4.25 -9.43
CA SER A 109 13.79 -2.93 -9.66
C SER A 109 12.85 -1.76 -9.32
N ILE A 110 12.04 -1.92 -8.26
CA ILE A 110 11.14 -0.86 -7.79
C ILE A 110 11.99 0.33 -7.32
N ASP A 111 11.65 1.53 -7.82
CA ASP A 111 12.26 2.77 -7.32
C ASP A 111 11.95 2.91 -5.81
N PRO A 112 12.97 3.03 -4.94
CA PRO A 112 12.77 3.15 -3.50
C PRO A 112 11.90 4.35 -3.09
N ALA A 113 11.76 5.38 -3.93
CA ALA A 113 10.88 6.51 -3.68
C ALA A 113 9.38 6.14 -3.77
N LEU A 114 9.01 5.01 -4.41
CA LEU A 114 7.62 4.60 -4.62
C LEU A 114 6.97 3.91 -3.40
N TRP A 115 7.74 3.54 -2.38
CA TRP A 115 7.20 2.87 -1.19
C TRP A 115 6.20 3.72 -0.41
N LYS A 116 6.38 5.05 -0.40
CA LYS A 116 5.44 5.98 0.24
C LYS A 116 4.26 6.38 -0.68
N PRO A 117 4.48 6.83 -1.93
CA PRO A 117 3.39 7.17 -2.85
C PRO A 117 2.39 6.04 -3.13
N PHE A 118 2.80 4.76 -2.98
CA PHE A 118 1.87 3.64 -3.08
C PHE A 118 0.58 3.84 -2.27
N TRP A 119 0.69 4.43 -1.08
CA TRP A 119 -0.45 4.64 -0.20
C TRP A 119 -1.42 5.71 -0.71
N ASP A 120 -0.93 6.68 -1.49
CA ASP A 120 -1.80 7.66 -2.15
C ASP A 120 -2.60 6.99 -3.29
N TYR A 121 -1.96 6.08 -4.05
CA TYR A 121 -2.65 5.28 -5.07
C TYR A 121 -3.70 4.37 -4.44
N TRP A 122 -3.38 3.78 -3.28
CA TRP A 122 -4.31 2.93 -2.53
C TRP A 122 -5.52 3.71 -2.03
N VAL A 123 -5.31 4.88 -1.42
CA VAL A 123 -6.40 5.77 -0.99
C VAL A 123 -7.28 6.17 -2.17
N GLY A 124 -6.68 6.58 -3.29
CA GLY A 124 -7.42 6.92 -4.51
C GLY A 124 -8.26 5.76 -5.05
N PHE A 125 -7.74 4.53 -4.97
CA PHE A 125 -8.51 3.33 -5.30
C PHE A 125 -9.71 3.14 -4.36
N LEU A 126 -9.52 3.24 -3.04
CA LEU A 126 -10.63 3.09 -2.08
C LEU A 126 -11.73 4.12 -2.34
N GLU A 127 -11.36 5.37 -2.61
CA GLU A 127 -12.33 6.43 -2.94
C GLU A 127 -13.05 6.17 -4.28
N SER A 128 -12.39 5.51 -5.24
CA SER A 128 -13.01 5.13 -6.52
C SER A 128 -14.14 4.10 -6.38
N LYS A 129 -14.23 3.39 -5.25
CA LYS A 129 -15.26 2.36 -4.99
C LYS A 129 -16.63 2.93 -4.57
N GLY A 130 -16.81 4.26 -4.63
CA GLY A 130 -18.11 4.91 -4.47
C GLY A 130 -18.38 5.51 -3.09
N SER A 131 -17.42 5.43 -2.16
CA SER A 131 -17.50 6.07 -0.84
C SER A 131 -16.27 6.94 -0.61
N ALA A 132 -16.48 8.23 -0.35
CA ALA A 132 -15.40 9.11 0.07
C ALA A 132 -14.86 8.66 1.44
N LEU A 133 -13.55 8.57 1.57
CA LEU A 133 -12.92 8.30 2.87
C LEU A 133 -13.06 9.52 3.77
N THR A 134 -13.25 9.28 5.07
CA THR A 134 -13.27 10.36 6.06
C THR A 134 -11.89 11.00 6.23
N ALA A 135 -11.82 12.17 6.86
CA ALA A 135 -10.55 12.85 7.14
C ALA A 135 -9.64 11.96 7.99
N GLU A 136 -10.19 11.28 9.00
CA GLU A 136 -9.48 10.38 9.90
C GLU A 136 -8.97 9.13 9.16
N GLN A 137 -9.74 8.58 8.21
CA GLN A 137 -9.29 7.47 7.37
C GLN A 137 -8.11 7.85 6.48
N LYS A 138 -8.15 9.04 5.87
CA LYS A 138 -7.04 9.57 5.07
C LYS A 138 -5.80 9.84 5.92
N GLU A 139 -5.99 10.42 7.10
CA GLU A 139 -4.90 10.65 8.05
C GLU A 139 -4.29 9.34 8.55
N ALA A 140 -5.11 8.33 8.82
CA ALA A 140 -4.66 6.99 9.20
C ALA A 140 -3.80 6.36 8.10
N TRP A 141 -4.23 6.38 6.84
CA TRP A 141 -3.43 5.87 5.71
C TRP A 141 -2.14 6.66 5.49
N LYS A 142 -2.15 7.99 5.70
CA LYS A 142 -0.95 8.82 5.64
C LYS A 142 0.06 8.45 6.74
N ASN A 143 -0.41 8.25 7.96
CA ASN A 143 0.42 7.78 9.08
C ASN A 143 0.98 6.39 8.77
N PHE A 144 0.11 5.48 8.35
CA PHE A 144 0.45 4.12 7.95
C PHE A 144 1.56 4.10 6.90
N GLY A 145 1.39 4.85 5.81
CA GLY A 145 2.38 4.93 4.74
C GLY A 145 3.71 5.55 5.16
N THR A 146 3.68 6.46 6.14
CA THR A 146 4.90 7.04 6.73
C THR A 146 5.69 6.00 7.52
N VAL A 147 5.01 5.22 8.38
CA VAL A 147 5.64 4.15 9.17
C VAL A 147 6.12 3.02 8.27
N PHE A 148 5.32 2.61 7.29
CA PHE A 148 5.67 1.62 6.27
C PHE A 148 6.96 2.03 5.54
N ASN A 149 6.99 3.24 4.98
CA ASN A 149 8.15 3.72 4.25
C ASN A 149 9.40 3.84 5.13
N ALA A 150 9.26 4.27 6.39
CA ALA A 150 10.39 4.34 7.31
C ALA A 150 11.04 2.97 7.52
N GLU A 151 10.25 1.91 7.68
CA GLU A 151 10.77 0.54 7.73
C GLU A 151 11.38 0.13 6.38
N CYS A 152 10.77 0.53 5.26
CA CYS A 152 11.30 0.19 3.95
C CYS A 152 12.69 0.75 3.70
N GLN A 153 12.88 2.04 3.95
CA GLN A 153 14.19 2.69 3.77
C GLN A 153 15.22 2.10 4.72
N ALA A 154 14.86 1.88 6.00
CA ALA A 154 15.76 1.24 6.96
C ALA A 154 16.19 -0.16 6.51
N TYR A 155 15.28 -0.95 5.94
CA TYR A 155 15.62 -2.29 5.46
C TYR A 155 16.49 -2.25 4.20
N LEU A 156 16.23 -1.34 3.25
CA LEU A 156 17.08 -1.14 2.08
C LEU A 156 18.50 -0.74 2.47
N THR A 157 18.65 0.21 3.40
CA THR A 157 19.96 0.59 3.94
C THR A 157 20.68 -0.61 4.55
N ARG A 158 19.99 -1.43 5.36
CA ARG A 158 20.59 -2.62 5.99
C ARG A 158 21.01 -3.69 4.98
N MET A 159 20.31 -3.80 3.85
CA MET A 159 20.61 -4.75 2.79
C MET A 159 21.57 -4.19 1.73
N GLU A 160 22.13 -3.00 1.96
CA GLU A 160 23.04 -2.31 1.04
C GLU A 160 22.42 -2.09 -0.37
N ARG A 161 21.11 -1.79 -0.40
CA ARG A 161 20.34 -1.53 -1.61
C ARG A 161 20.03 -0.03 -1.79
N PRO A 162 19.69 0.41 -3.01
CA PRO A 162 19.23 1.78 -3.24
C PRO A 162 18.08 2.17 -2.30
N HIS A 163 18.17 3.35 -1.70
CA HIS A 163 17.22 3.91 -0.74
C HIS A 163 17.06 5.42 -0.97
N ALA A 164 15.98 6.01 -0.47
CA ALA A 164 15.58 7.40 -0.68
C ALA A 164 15.37 8.16 0.65
#